data_AF-A0AA51SAD6-F1
#
_entry.id   AF-A0AA51SAD6-F1
#
_cell.length_a   1.000
_cell.length_b   1.000
_cell.length_c   1.000
_cell.angle_alpha   90.00
_cell.angle_beta   90.00
_cell.angle_gamma   90.00
#
_symmetry.space_group_name_H-M   'P 1'
#
loop_
_entity.id
_entity.type
_entity.pdbx_description
1 polymer ?
#
loop_
_entity_poly.entity_id
_entity_poly.type
_entity_poly.pdbx_seq_one_letter_code
_entity_poly.pdbx_strand_id
1 'polypeptide(L)'
;MPNQMLVEVLITQFKVLLKGIEKLDKAIKSAYKAQQDKKIFDSLPGAGPQLAPRLLVAFGSNRARYNDAAELQKYAGIAPVIERSGQKMWTHWRYSCPTFLRQTFVEWAGFSIRYSFWAKAYYEQQKAKGKPHNSIIRSLAFKWIRIVFRCWKTNTPYDESTYLAALKRRGSPLLKFAINS
;
A
#
# COMPACT_ATOMS: atom_id res chain seq x y z
N MET A 1 5.69 -39.79 23.62
CA MET A 1 4.45 -39.00 23.83
C MET A 1 3.91 -38.56 22.47
N PRO A 2 2.62 -38.77 22.14
CA PRO A 2 2.06 -38.49 20.81
C PRO A 2 2.30 -37.05 20.29
N ASN A 3 2.28 -36.06 21.19
CA ASN A 3 2.54 -34.65 20.84
C ASN A 3 3.98 -34.40 20.37
N GLN A 4 4.96 -35.12 20.92
CA GLN A 4 6.36 -34.99 20.52
C GLN A 4 6.56 -35.47 19.08
N MET A 5 5.97 -36.62 18.73
CA MET A 5 6.02 -37.15 17.36
C MET A 5 5.34 -36.21 16.36
N LEU A 6 4.20 -35.60 16.73
CA LEU A 6 3.53 -34.61 15.89
C LEU A 6 4.43 -33.39 15.63
N VAL A 7 5.09 -32.87 16.66
CA VAL A 7 6.02 -31.73 16.52
C VAL A 7 7.19 -32.07 15.59
N GLU A 8 7.78 -33.26 15.72
CA GLU A 8 8.89 -33.72 14.86
C GLU A 8 8.47 -33.79 13.37
N VAL A 9 7.26 -34.28 13.09
CA VAL A 9 6.68 -34.29 11.73
C VAL A 9 6.45 -32.88 11.22
N LEU A 10 5.84 -31.99 12.02
CA LEU A 10 5.59 -30.60 11.64
C LEU A 10 6.87 -29.81 11.38
N ILE A 11 7.93 -30.03 12.18
CA ILE A 11 9.25 -29.43 11.95
C ILE A 11 9.82 -29.86 10.59
N THR A 12 9.65 -31.13 10.23
CA THR A 12 10.12 -31.65 8.94
C THR A 12 9.38 -30.97 7.78
N GLN A 13 8.06 -30.86 7.87
CA GLN A 13 7.25 -30.15 6.87
C GLN A 13 7.62 -28.65 6.79
N PHE A 14 7.80 -27.99 7.93
CA PHE A 14 8.18 -26.58 8.02
C PHE A 14 9.51 -26.30 7.31
N LYS A 15 10.53 -27.15 7.52
CA LYS A 15 11.84 -27.02 6.83
C LYS A 15 11.71 -27.11 5.30
N VAL A 16 10.82 -27.96 4.79
CA VAL A 16 10.57 -28.06 3.34
C VAL A 16 9.88 -26.80 2.83
N LEU A 17 8.89 -26.29 3.57
CA LEU A 17 8.18 -25.05 3.19
C LEU A 17 9.13 -23.84 3.15
N LEU A 18 10.07 -23.73 4.09
CA LEU A 18 11.09 -22.67 4.07
C LEU A 18 11.91 -22.68 2.76
N LYS A 19 12.36 -23.86 2.32
CA LYS A 19 13.06 -24.01 1.02
C LYS A 19 12.17 -23.61 -0.16
N GLY A 20 10.88 -23.93 -0.08
CA GLY A 20 9.89 -23.51 -1.08
C GLY A 20 9.74 -21.99 -1.16
N ILE A 21 9.65 -21.31 0.00
CA ILE A 21 9.57 -19.85 0.09
C ILE A 21 10.82 -19.21 -0.54
N GLU A 22 12.02 -19.67 -0.20
CA GLU A 22 13.26 -19.15 -0.79
C GLU A 22 13.30 -19.29 -2.32
N LYS A 23 12.79 -20.41 -2.85
CA LYS A 23 12.71 -20.64 -4.30
C LYS A 23 11.73 -19.66 -4.96
N LEU A 24 10.57 -19.44 -4.33
CA LEU A 24 9.57 -18.48 -4.81
C LEU A 24 10.10 -17.05 -4.75
N ASP A 25 10.78 -16.66 -3.68
CA ASP A 25 11.37 -15.32 -3.55
C ASP A 25 12.40 -15.05 -4.64
N LYS A 26 13.26 -16.03 -4.96
CA LYS A 26 14.21 -15.93 -6.08
C LYS A 26 13.48 -15.79 -7.42
N ALA A 27 12.42 -16.56 -7.65
CA ALA A 27 11.63 -16.50 -8.87
C ALA A 27 10.93 -15.13 -9.02
N ILE A 28 10.31 -14.61 -7.96
CA ILE A 28 9.67 -13.30 -7.91
C ILE A 28 10.70 -12.21 -8.20
N LYS A 29 11.87 -12.25 -7.56
CA LYS A 29 12.94 -11.27 -7.78
C LYS A 29 13.41 -11.25 -9.24
N SER A 30 13.56 -12.42 -9.85
CA SER A 30 13.93 -12.54 -11.27
C SER A 30 12.84 -11.98 -12.20
N ALA A 31 11.59 -12.39 -11.99
CA ALA A 31 10.45 -11.93 -12.77
C ALA A 31 10.22 -10.41 -12.65
N TYR A 32 10.39 -9.86 -11.43
CA TYR A 32 10.28 -8.44 -11.16
C TYR A 32 11.40 -7.63 -11.85
N LYS A 33 12.63 -8.14 -11.88
CA LYS A 33 13.76 -7.49 -12.57
C LYS A 33 13.49 -7.29 -14.06
N ALA A 34 12.74 -8.19 -14.69
CA ALA A 34 12.38 -8.11 -16.10
C ALA A 34 11.24 -7.12 -16.41
N GLN A 35 10.56 -6.57 -15.39
CA GLN A 35 9.43 -5.66 -15.60
C GLN A 35 9.89 -4.24 -15.96
N GLN A 36 9.33 -3.68 -17.03
CA GLN A 36 9.62 -2.30 -17.46
C GLN A 36 9.20 -1.25 -16.41
N ASP A 37 8.09 -1.50 -15.72
CA ASP A 37 7.52 -0.59 -14.73
C ASP A 37 8.22 -0.63 -13.37
N LYS A 38 9.20 -1.52 -13.19
CA LYS A 38 9.97 -1.66 -11.94
C LYS A 38 10.48 -0.32 -11.42
N LYS A 39 10.95 0.57 -12.31
CA LYS A 39 11.43 1.92 -11.96
C LYS A 39 10.40 2.76 -11.19
N ILE A 40 9.11 2.57 -11.46
CA ILE A 40 8.04 3.30 -10.79
C ILE A 40 7.89 2.80 -9.36
N PHE A 41 7.83 1.49 -9.18
CA PHE A 41 7.57 0.89 -7.87
C PHE A 41 8.82 0.90 -6.97
N ASP A 42 10.02 0.86 -7.54
CA ASP A 42 11.28 1.02 -6.80
C ASP A 42 11.46 2.44 -6.24
N SER A 43 10.91 3.45 -6.92
CA SER A 43 10.97 4.84 -6.44
C SER A 43 10.03 5.13 -5.26
N LEU A 44 9.19 4.17 -4.87
CA LEU A 44 8.21 4.37 -3.80
C LEU A 44 8.88 4.26 -2.42
N PRO A 45 8.71 5.27 -1.54
CA PRO A 45 9.34 5.29 -0.23
C PRO A 45 8.84 4.13 0.62
N GLY A 46 9.78 3.34 1.17
CA GLY A 46 9.48 2.21 2.04
C GLY A 46 8.87 0.98 1.34
N ALA A 47 8.81 0.92 0.01
CA ALA A 47 8.33 -0.27 -0.70
C ALA A 47 9.35 -1.43 -0.63
N GLY A 48 10.62 -1.15 -0.97
CA GLY A 48 11.69 -2.13 -0.95
C GLY A 48 11.44 -3.36 -1.85
N PRO A 49 12.31 -4.38 -1.80
CA PRO A 49 12.25 -5.50 -2.72
C PRO A 49 11.06 -6.44 -2.50
N GLN A 50 10.40 -6.40 -1.34
CA GLN A 50 9.23 -7.24 -1.05
C GLN A 50 7.90 -6.59 -1.46
N LEU A 51 7.68 -5.30 -1.18
CA LEU A 51 6.40 -4.66 -1.47
C LEU A 51 6.35 -4.07 -2.87
N ALA A 52 7.47 -3.65 -3.45
CA ALA A 52 7.48 -3.09 -4.80
C ALA A 52 6.93 -4.09 -5.87
N PRO A 53 7.30 -5.39 -5.86
CA PRO A 53 6.66 -6.37 -6.76
C PRO A 53 5.17 -6.57 -6.48
N ARG A 54 4.75 -6.59 -5.21
CA ARG A 54 3.33 -6.75 -4.84
C ARG A 54 2.50 -5.56 -5.33
N LEU A 55 3.04 -4.35 -5.19
CA LEU A 55 2.44 -3.12 -5.71
C LEU A 55 2.37 -3.17 -7.24
N LEU A 56 3.44 -3.58 -7.93
CA LEU A 56 3.44 -3.72 -9.38
C LEU A 56 2.29 -4.61 -9.87
N VAL A 57 2.08 -5.77 -9.23
CA VAL A 57 0.99 -6.70 -9.56
C VAL A 57 -0.40 -6.08 -9.32
N ALA A 58 -0.56 -5.23 -8.30
CA ALA A 58 -1.82 -4.56 -8.01
C ALA A 58 -2.29 -3.67 -9.17
N PHE A 59 -1.36 -2.98 -9.83
CA PHE A 59 -1.65 -2.13 -10.99
C PHE A 59 -1.66 -2.95 -12.30
N GLY A 60 -0.67 -3.83 -12.47
CA GLY A 60 -0.48 -4.64 -13.67
C GLY A 60 0.12 -3.87 -14.85
N SER A 61 0.36 -4.58 -15.95
CA SER A 61 0.93 -4.01 -17.19
C SER A 61 -0.11 -3.26 -18.02
N ASN A 62 -1.36 -3.74 -18.05
CA ASN A 62 -2.43 -3.13 -18.83
C ASN A 62 -2.90 -1.79 -18.23
N ARG A 63 -2.53 -0.68 -18.87
CA ARG A 63 -2.92 0.68 -18.47
C ARG A 63 -4.42 0.94 -18.58
N ALA A 64 -5.17 0.21 -19.39
CA ALA A 64 -6.61 0.35 -19.53
C ALA A 64 -7.40 -0.42 -18.46
N ARG A 65 -6.75 -1.22 -17.61
CA ARG A 65 -7.42 -2.01 -16.56
C ARG A 65 -8.29 -1.18 -15.61
N TYR A 66 -7.89 0.06 -15.39
CA TYR A 66 -8.57 0.99 -14.49
C TYR A 66 -8.75 2.34 -15.19
N ASN A 67 -9.97 2.86 -15.19
CA ASN A 67 -10.31 4.18 -15.74
C ASN A 67 -9.76 5.28 -14.83
N ASP A 68 -9.94 5.13 -13.53
CA ASP A 68 -9.47 6.08 -12.52
C ASP A 68 -8.85 5.38 -11.29
N ALA A 69 -8.24 6.18 -10.41
CA ALA A 69 -7.65 5.67 -9.19
C ALA A 69 -8.70 5.11 -8.20
N ALA A 70 -9.94 5.57 -8.27
CA ALA A 70 -11.01 5.15 -7.36
C ALA A 70 -11.43 3.70 -7.63
N GLU A 71 -11.42 3.26 -8.89
CA GLU A 71 -11.62 1.85 -9.25
C GLU A 71 -10.61 0.94 -8.57
N LEU A 72 -9.31 1.29 -8.61
CA LEU A 72 -8.28 0.54 -7.90
C LEU A 72 -8.46 0.59 -6.38
N GLN A 73 -8.80 1.75 -5.80
CA GLN A 73 -9.07 1.86 -4.37
C GLN A 73 -10.25 0.98 -3.93
N LYS A 74 -11.31 0.90 -4.74
CA LYS A 74 -12.46 0.00 -4.49
C LYS A 74 -12.03 -1.45 -4.65
N TYR A 75 -11.36 -1.80 -5.74
CA TYR A 75 -10.91 -3.17 -6.02
C TYR A 75 -9.95 -3.70 -4.94
N ALA A 76 -8.98 -2.90 -4.50
CA ALA A 76 -8.04 -3.26 -3.44
C ALA A 76 -8.67 -3.19 -2.02
N GLY A 77 -9.94 -2.79 -1.90
CA GLY A 77 -10.65 -2.68 -0.62
C GLY A 77 -10.11 -1.60 0.32
N ILE A 78 -9.43 -0.59 -0.20
CA ILE A 78 -8.93 0.57 0.55
C ILE A 78 -9.97 1.67 0.66
N ALA A 79 -10.80 1.86 -0.39
CA ALA A 79 -11.94 2.76 -0.32
C ALA A 79 -13.00 2.19 0.64
N PRO A 80 -13.46 2.98 1.63
CA PRO A 80 -14.52 2.54 2.53
C PRO A 80 -15.86 2.39 1.78
N VAL A 81 -16.78 1.65 2.39
CA VAL A 81 -18.17 1.57 1.97
C VAL A 81 -19.00 2.43 2.94
N ILE A 82 -19.85 3.29 2.37
CA ILE A 82 -20.82 4.08 3.14
C ILE A 82 -22.18 3.45 2.86
N GLU A 83 -22.84 2.99 3.92
CA GLU A 83 -24.20 2.46 3.83
C GLU A 83 -25.15 3.44 4.52
N ARG A 84 -26.31 3.64 3.89
CA ARG A 84 -27.35 4.57 4.34
C ARG A 84 -28.69 3.86 4.31
N SER A 85 -29.39 3.86 5.43
CA SER A 85 -30.73 3.27 5.55
C SER A 85 -31.60 4.18 6.43
N GLY A 86 -32.64 4.78 5.82
CA GLY A 86 -33.45 5.80 6.47
C GLY A 86 -32.59 6.94 7.03
N GLN A 87 -32.68 7.17 8.34
CA GLN A 87 -31.88 8.18 9.05
C GLN A 87 -30.51 7.68 9.53
N LYS A 88 -30.16 6.40 9.31
CA LYS A 88 -28.89 5.82 9.74
C LYS A 88 -27.86 5.89 8.61
N MET A 89 -26.63 6.25 8.98
CA MET A 89 -25.46 6.22 8.11
C MET A 89 -24.28 5.61 8.87
N TRP A 90 -23.62 4.61 8.27
CA TRP A 90 -22.39 4.05 8.80
C TRP A 90 -21.35 3.85 7.70
N THR A 91 -20.07 3.80 8.11
CA THR A 91 -18.94 3.59 7.21
C THR A 91 -18.16 2.37 7.67
N HIS A 92 -17.97 1.40 6.77
CA HIS A 92 -17.27 0.16 7.07
C HIS A 92 -16.28 -0.22 5.97
N TRP A 93 -15.54 -1.31 6.19
CA TRP A 93 -14.63 -1.86 5.20
C TRP A 93 -15.37 -2.58 4.08
N ARG A 94 -14.79 -2.52 2.88
CA ARG A 94 -15.24 -3.39 1.79
C ARG A 94 -14.77 -4.81 2.05
N TYR A 95 -15.67 -5.71 2.42
CA TYR A 95 -15.33 -7.11 2.72
C TYR A 95 -14.93 -7.89 1.46
N SER A 96 -15.69 -7.75 0.38
CA SER A 96 -15.39 -8.37 -0.91
C SER A 96 -14.24 -7.64 -1.63
N CYS A 97 -13.01 -8.09 -1.37
CA CYS A 97 -11.82 -7.65 -2.10
C CYS A 97 -10.67 -8.67 -1.93
N PRO A 98 -9.63 -8.62 -2.80
CA PRO A 98 -8.42 -9.40 -2.60
C PRO A 98 -7.69 -8.94 -1.33
N THR A 99 -7.75 -9.77 -0.27
CA THR A 99 -7.19 -9.45 1.06
C THR A 99 -5.69 -9.20 1.00
N PHE A 100 -4.97 -9.93 0.16
CA PHE A 100 -3.53 -9.76 -0.07
C PHE A 100 -3.17 -8.38 -0.64
N LEU A 101 -3.96 -7.86 -1.60
CA LEU A 101 -3.72 -6.53 -2.15
C LEU A 101 -4.03 -5.45 -1.12
N ARG A 102 -5.12 -5.63 -0.35
CA ARG A 102 -5.46 -4.72 0.73
C ARG A 102 -4.33 -4.64 1.76
N GLN A 103 -3.85 -5.80 2.20
CA GLN A 103 -2.72 -5.91 3.12
C GLN A 103 -1.48 -5.21 2.55
N THR A 104 -1.15 -5.46 1.27
CA THR A 104 -0.01 -4.83 0.59
C THR A 104 -0.04 -3.30 0.71
N PHE A 105 -1.18 -2.68 0.39
CA PHE A 105 -1.29 -1.22 0.45
C PHE A 105 -1.25 -0.68 1.89
N VAL A 106 -1.86 -1.37 2.85
CA VAL A 106 -1.86 -0.96 4.26
C VAL A 106 -0.45 -1.07 4.85
N GLU A 107 0.24 -2.18 4.63
CA GLU A 107 1.62 -2.40 5.09
C GLU A 107 2.56 -1.36 4.49
N TRP A 108 2.54 -1.20 3.17
CA TRP A 108 3.39 -0.23 2.49
C TRP A 108 3.12 1.22 2.95
N ALA A 109 1.85 1.61 3.09
CA ALA A 109 1.53 2.94 3.62
C ALA A 109 2.11 3.14 5.02
N GLY A 110 2.07 2.13 5.89
CA GLY A 110 2.73 2.15 7.20
C GLY A 110 4.24 2.34 7.10
N PHE A 111 4.92 1.60 6.21
CA PHE A 111 6.37 1.75 6.01
C PHE A 111 6.76 3.10 5.43
N SER A 112 5.95 3.65 4.52
CA SER A 112 6.22 4.94 3.87
C SER A 112 6.38 6.10 4.86
N ILE A 113 5.77 6.01 6.06
CA ILE A 113 5.85 7.03 7.12
C ILE A 113 7.30 7.31 7.52
N ARG A 114 8.18 6.29 7.50
CA ARG A 114 9.58 6.44 7.90
C ARG A 114 10.45 7.11 6.84
N TYR A 115 10.02 7.05 5.57
CA TYR A 115 10.85 7.41 4.41
C TYR A 115 10.31 8.59 3.61
N SER A 116 9.06 9.00 3.85
CA SER A 116 8.44 10.13 3.15
C SER A 116 8.02 11.22 4.14
N PHE A 117 8.50 12.44 3.87
CA PHE A 117 8.21 13.63 4.66
C PHE A 117 6.71 13.91 4.74
N TRP A 118 6.03 13.94 3.60
CA TRP A 118 4.59 14.24 3.60
C TRP A 118 3.75 13.14 4.24
N ALA A 119 4.18 11.87 4.09
CA ALA A 119 3.49 10.73 4.69
C ALA A 119 3.56 10.80 6.22
N LYS A 120 4.74 11.14 6.77
CA LYS A 120 4.93 11.39 8.21
C LYS A 120 4.09 12.56 8.68
N ALA A 121 4.16 13.71 8.01
CA ALA A 121 3.36 14.88 8.36
C ALA A 121 1.86 14.57 8.34
N TYR A 122 1.39 13.79 7.36
CA TYR A 122 -0.01 13.41 7.26
C TYR A 122 -0.42 12.49 8.41
N TYR A 123 0.45 11.54 8.77
CA TYR A 123 0.20 10.66 9.89
C TYR A 123 0.05 11.44 11.20
N GLU A 124 1.01 12.31 11.52
CA GLU A 124 0.99 13.13 12.74
C GLU A 124 -0.21 14.10 12.76
N GLN A 125 -0.54 14.71 11.63
CA GLN A 125 -1.72 15.58 11.53
C GLN A 125 -3.00 14.84 11.88
N GLN A 126 -3.17 13.61 11.39
CA GLN A 126 -4.38 12.83 11.66
C GLN A 126 -4.39 12.27 13.08
N LYS A 127 -3.21 11.97 13.64
CA LYS A 127 -3.04 11.58 15.05
C LYS A 127 -3.43 12.73 15.99
N ALA A 128 -3.01 13.96 15.70
CA ALA A 128 -3.41 15.16 16.43
C ALA A 128 -4.93 15.40 16.42
N LYS A 129 -5.64 14.91 15.39
CA LYS A 129 -7.11 14.92 15.31
C LYS A 129 -7.78 13.75 16.06
N GLY A 130 -7.05 12.99 16.87
CA GLY A 130 -7.55 11.86 17.64
C GLY A 130 -7.94 10.64 16.79
N LYS A 131 -7.44 10.51 15.56
CA LYS A 131 -7.76 9.34 14.72
C LYS A 131 -6.95 8.11 15.17
N PRO A 132 -7.55 6.92 15.20
CA PRO A 132 -6.83 5.70 15.59
C PRO A 132 -5.83 5.30 14.50
N HIS A 133 -4.70 4.74 14.93
CA HIS A 133 -3.55 4.37 14.07
C HIS A 133 -3.94 3.68 12.76
N ASN A 134 -4.71 2.59 12.84
CA ASN A 134 -5.12 1.82 11.67
C ASN A 134 -6.00 2.63 10.69
N SER A 135 -6.80 3.57 11.19
CA SER A 135 -7.58 4.46 10.32
C SER A 135 -6.69 5.45 9.59
N ILE A 136 -5.62 5.93 10.22
CA ILE A 136 -4.65 6.85 9.61
C ILE A 136 -3.87 6.12 8.51
N ILE A 137 -3.36 4.92 8.76
CA ILE A 137 -2.62 4.14 7.76
C ILE A 137 -3.50 3.88 6.54
N ARG A 138 -4.77 3.53 6.73
CA ARG A 138 -5.71 3.33 5.62
C ARG A 138 -5.97 4.59 4.82
N SER A 139 -6.16 5.73 5.49
CA SER A 139 -6.37 6.99 4.79
C SER A 139 -5.10 7.45 4.06
N LEU A 140 -3.92 7.09 4.57
CA LEU A 140 -2.64 7.27 3.89
C LEU A 140 -2.52 6.35 2.65
N ALA A 141 -2.86 5.06 2.76
CA ALA A 141 -2.92 4.14 1.63
C ALA A 141 -3.86 4.64 0.53
N PHE A 142 -5.03 5.17 0.92
CA PHE A 142 -5.98 5.78 0.00
C PHE A 142 -5.34 6.94 -0.80
N LYS A 143 -4.57 7.82 -0.14
CA LYS A 143 -3.84 8.90 -0.82
C LYS A 143 -2.75 8.37 -1.74
N TRP A 144 -1.96 7.42 -1.26
CA TRP A 144 -0.88 6.81 -2.02
C TRP A 144 -1.37 6.18 -3.33
N ILE A 145 -2.49 5.44 -3.31
CA ILE A 145 -3.03 4.83 -4.54
C ILE A 145 -3.25 5.89 -5.63
N ARG A 146 -3.74 7.08 -5.29
CA ARG A 146 -3.95 8.16 -6.29
C ARG A 146 -2.65 8.69 -6.88
N ILE A 147 -1.60 8.79 -6.06
CA ILE A 147 -0.27 9.25 -6.48
C ILE A 147 0.34 8.20 -7.41
N VAL A 148 0.40 6.94 -6.95
CA VAL A 148 0.98 5.84 -7.73
C VAL A 148 0.18 5.60 -9.01
N PHE A 149 -1.14 5.73 -8.98
CA PHE A 149 -1.96 5.65 -10.19
C PHE A 149 -1.57 6.68 -11.24
N ARG A 150 -1.28 7.92 -10.83
CA ARG A 150 -0.79 8.95 -11.75
C ARG A 150 0.57 8.56 -12.32
N CYS A 151 1.52 8.19 -11.47
CA CYS A 151 2.86 7.73 -11.87
C CYS A 151 2.79 6.55 -12.85
N TRP A 152 1.91 5.59 -12.58
CA TRP A 152 1.66 4.41 -13.41
C TRP A 152 1.11 4.80 -14.79
N LYS A 153 0.07 5.66 -14.84
CA LYS A 153 -0.49 6.16 -16.12
C LYS A 153 0.52 6.94 -16.95
N THR A 154 1.38 7.74 -16.32
CA THR A 154 2.38 8.56 -17.02
C THR A 154 3.72 7.87 -17.22
N ASN A 155 3.90 6.65 -16.73
CA ASN A 155 5.17 5.92 -16.75
C ASN A 155 6.35 6.71 -16.14
N THR A 156 6.07 7.49 -15.09
CA THR A 156 7.03 8.34 -14.40
C THR A 156 7.29 7.79 -13.00
N PRO A 157 8.55 7.62 -12.58
CA PRO A 157 8.88 7.35 -11.18
C PRO A 157 8.26 8.38 -10.24
N TYR A 158 7.99 7.96 -9.01
CA TYR A 158 7.57 8.86 -7.95
C TYR A 158 8.74 9.76 -7.56
N ASP A 159 8.43 11.04 -7.41
CA ASP A 159 9.32 12.06 -6.87
C ASP A 159 8.53 12.87 -5.84
N GLU A 160 9.06 12.88 -4.61
CA GLU A 160 8.42 13.55 -3.49
C GLU A 160 8.38 15.07 -3.68
N SER A 161 9.39 15.66 -4.32
CA SER A 161 9.46 17.11 -4.53
C SER A 161 8.32 17.60 -5.45
N THR A 162 8.03 16.85 -6.52
CA THR A 162 6.90 17.09 -7.41
C THR A 162 5.56 17.06 -6.66
N TYR A 163 5.38 16.11 -5.74
CA TYR A 163 4.15 16.02 -4.95
C TYR A 163 4.02 17.17 -3.93
N LEU A 164 5.11 17.53 -3.25
CA LEU A 164 5.14 18.67 -2.32
C LEU A 164 4.85 20.00 -3.04
N ALA A 165 5.40 20.21 -4.23
CA ALA A 165 5.11 21.38 -5.05
C ALA A 165 3.62 21.45 -5.44
N ALA A 166 3.02 20.30 -5.77
CA ALA A 166 1.58 20.23 -6.04
C ALA A 166 0.73 20.54 -4.80
N LEU A 167 1.14 20.11 -3.61
CA LEU A 167 0.47 20.46 -2.35
C LEU A 167 0.57 21.96 -2.05
N LYS A 168 1.72 22.58 -2.29
CA LYS A 168 1.95 24.02 -2.10
C LYS A 168 1.04 24.84 -3.01
N ARG A 169 1.02 24.52 -4.30
CA ARG A 169 0.16 25.17 -5.31
C ARG A 169 -1.33 25.07 -4.99
N ARG A 170 -1.76 23.99 -4.32
CA ARG A 170 -3.15 23.77 -3.91
C ARG A 170 -3.50 24.34 -2.53
N GLY A 171 -2.56 25.03 -1.86
CA GLY A 171 -2.77 25.59 -0.53
C GLY A 171 -3.08 24.53 0.53
N SER A 172 -2.46 23.35 0.44
CA SER A 172 -2.77 22.24 1.34
C SER A 172 -2.47 22.61 2.81
N PRO A 173 -3.39 22.39 3.76
CA PRO A 173 -3.14 22.61 5.18
C PRO A 173 -2.08 21.66 5.75
N LEU A 174 -1.75 20.59 5.03
CA LEU A 174 -0.71 19.64 5.42
C LEU A 174 0.68 20.30 5.53
N LEU A 175 1.02 21.19 4.61
CA LEU A 175 2.32 21.86 4.63
C LEU A 175 2.44 22.84 5.80
N LYS A 176 1.35 23.57 6.10
CA LYS A 176 1.29 24.44 7.29
C LYS A 176 1.50 23.65 8.57
N PHE A 177 0.84 22.49 8.68
CA PHE A 177 1.04 21.59 9.81
C PHE A 177 2.49 21.12 9.89
N ALA A 178 3.08 20.67 8.78
CA ALA A 178 4.44 20.15 8.75
C ALA A 178 5.53 21.17 9.13
N ILE A 179 5.29 22.46 8.90
CA ILE A 179 6.20 23.56 9.30
C ILE A 179 6.05 23.90 10.78
N ASN A 180 4.85 23.74 11.34
CA ASN A 180 4.51 24.15 12.70
C ASN A 180 4.61 23.01 13.73
N SER A 181 5.00 21.80 13.33
CA SER A 181 5.03 20.58 14.16
C SER A 181 6.46 20.10 14.44
#